data_AF-A0A401IEP6-F1
#
_entry.id   AF-A0A401IEP6-F1
#
_cell.length_a   1.000
_cell.length_b   1.000
_cell.length_c   1.000
_cell.angle_alpha   90.00
_cell.angle_beta   90.00
_cell.angle_gamma   90.00
#
_symmetry.space_group_name_H-M   'P 1'
#
loop_
_entity.id
_entity.type
_entity.pdbx_description
1 polymer ?
#
loop_
_entity_poly.entity_id
_entity_poly.type
_entity_poly.pdbx_seq_one_letter_code
_entity_poly.pdbx_strand_id
1 'polypeptide(L)'
;MINTPFEPNRSVASLTLGELENFIKQTIYQYNQQKLTHSEDDQPFDETVPSFLQIVTENADKIPDKLWETVPEDASENLDYYLYNIPYNIN
;
A
#
# COMPACT_ATOMS: atom_id res chain seq x y z
N MET A 1 9.35 -42.83 -4.63
CA MET A 1 9.22 -41.37 -4.43
C MET A 1 10.29 -40.98 -3.43
N ILE A 2 11.24 -40.14 -3.83
CA ILE A 2 12.35 -39.71 -2.96
C ILE A 2 11.92 -38.34 -2.40
N ASN A 3 11.54 -38.30 -1.13
CA ASN A 3 11.25 -37.05 -0.42
C ASN A 3 12.57 -36.54 0.17
N THR A 4 13.38 -35.87 -0.65
CA THR A 4 14.51 -35.10 -0.14
C THR A 4 13.98 -33.84 0.55
N PRO A 5 14.35 -33.57 1.82
CA PRO A 5 13.99 -32.33 2.49
C PRO A 5 14.57 -31.13 1.74
N PHE A 6 13.77 -30.06 1.62
CA PHE A 6 14.16 -28.85 0.88
C PHE A 6 15.21 -28.06 1.68
N GLU A 7 16.39 -27.85 1.09
CA GLU A 7 17.45 -27.01 1.66
C GLU A 7 17.32 -25.57 1.13
N PRO A 8 17.01 -24.57 1.98
CA PRO A 8 16.73 -23.20 1.54
C PRO A 8 17.90 -22.49 0.84
N ASN A 9 19.14 -22.94 1.09
CA ASN A 9 20.36 -22.34 0.54
C ASN A 9 20.89 -23.05 -0.71
N ARG A 10 20.18 -24.08 -1.20
CA ARG A 10 20.58 -24.79 -2.41
C ARG A 10 20.20 -23.97 -3.63
N SER A 11 21.16 -23.81 -4.55
CA SER A 11 20.89 -23.13 -5.83
C SER A 11 19.84 -23.87 -6.64
N VAL A 12 18.86 -23.13 -7.17
CA VAL A 12 17.80 -23.64 -8.06
C VAL A 12 18.38 -24.34 -9.30
N ALA A 13 19.55 -23.89 -9.78
CA ALA A 13 20.24 -24.47 -10.93
C ALA A 13 20.75 -25.90 -10.68
N SER A 14 20.82 -26.34 -9.42
CA SER A 14 21.27 -27.69 -9.05
C SER A 14 20.12 -28.68 -8.87
N LEU A 15 18.85 -28.24 -9.03
CA LEU A 15 17.67 -29.07 -8.83
C LEU A 15 17.45 -30.02 -10.01
N THR A 16 17.05 -31.25 -9.71
CA THR A 16 16.46 -32.13 -10.72
C THR A 16 15.08 -31.61 -11.13
N LEU A 17 14.57 -32.05 -12.29
CA LEU A 17 13.26 -31.63 -12.79
C LEU A 17 12.14 -31.86 -11.76
N GLY A 18 12.13 -33.02 -11.09
CA GLY A 18 11.12 -33.33 -10.07
C GLY A 18 11.22 -32.47 -8.81
N GLU A 19 12.44 -32.07 -8.42
CA GLU A 19 12.66 -31.16 -7.29
C GLU A 19 12.23 -29.73 -7.63
N LEU A 20 12.49 -29.29 -8.87
CA LEU A 20 12.05 -27.98 -9.37
C LEU A 20 10.52 -27.88 -9.41
N GLU A 21 9.84 -28.90 -9.91
CA GLU A 21 8.37 -28.96 -9.92
C GLU A 21 7.79 -28.88 -8.50
N ASN A 22 8.41 -29.57 -7.54
CA ASN A 22 7.95 -29.57 -6.16
C ASN A 22 8.18 -28.20 -5.49
N PHE A 23 9.33 -27.57 -5.78
CA PHE A 23 9.65 -26.22 -5.31
C PHE A 23 8.65 -25.17 -5.85
N ILE A 24 8.31 -25.23 -7.14
CA ILE A 24 7.32 -24.33 -7.74
C ILE A 24 5.95 -24.53 -7.09
N LYS A 25 5.51 -25.78 -6.89
CA LYS A 25 4.23 -26.09 -6.23
C LYS A 25 4.18 -25.54 -4.81
N GLN A 26 5.25 -25.69 -4.03
CA GLN A 26 5.33 -25.15 -2.67
C GLN A 26 5.35 -23.62 -2.65
N THR A 27 6.06 -22.98 -3.59
CA THR A 27 6.13 -21.52 -3.70
C THR A 27 4.74 -20.93 -4.01
N ILE A 28 4.04 -21.52 -4.98
CA ILE A 28 2.67 -21.11 -5.34
C ILE A 28 1.71 -21.32 -4.16
N TYR A 29 1.82 -22.46 -3.47
CA TYR A 29 0.99 -22.74 -2.30
C TYR A 29 1.20 -21.69 -1.19
N GLN A 30 2.45 -21.37 -0.84
CA GLN A 30 2.76 -20.36 0.16
C GLN A 30 2.29 -18.96 -0.24
N TYR A 31 2.49 -18.57 -1.50
CA TYR A 31 2.00 -17.28 -2.03
C TYR A 31 0.47 -17.15 -1.92
N ASN A 32 -0.26 -18.22 -2.25
CA ASN A 32 -1.72 -18.24 -2.13
C ASN A 32 -2.18 -18.19 -0.66
N GLN A 33 -1.46 -18.84 0.26
CA GLN A 33 -1.78 -18.76 1.69
C GLN A 33 -1.50 -17.36 2.28
N GLN A 34 -0.47 -16.67 1.80
CA GLN A 34 -0.21 -15.28 2.18
C GLN A 34 -1.29 -14.33 1.65
N LYS A 35 -1.77 -14.53 0.42
CA LYS A 35 -2.91 -13.76 -0.13
C LYS A 35 -4.20 -13.91 0.68
N LEU A 36 -4.41 -15.07 1.33
CA LEU A 36 -5.60 -15.34 2.16
C LEU A 36 -5.48 -14.77 3.58
N THR A 37 -4.31 -14.26 3.98
CA THR A 37 -4.03 -13.74 5.33
C THR A 37 -3.72 -12.23 5.36
N HIS A 38 -3.83 -11.54 4.23
CA HIS A 38 -3.73 -10.08 4.10
C HIS A 38 -5.01 -9.49 3.47
N SER A 39 -6.16 -9.86 4.02
CA SER A 39 -7.44 -9.19 3.76
C SER A 39 -7.79 -8.33 4.98
N GLU A 40 -6.97 -7.34 5.32
CA GLU A 40 -7.43 -6.27 6.23
C GLU A 40 -8.35 -5.26 5.50
N ASP A 41 -8.50 -5.39 4.17
CA ASP A 41 -9.27 -4.47 3.31
C ASP A 41 -10.54 -5.09 2.66
N ASP A 42 -11.12 -6.15 3.24
CA ASP A 42 -12.43 -6.67 2.81
C ASP A 42 -13.60 -6.01 3.60
N GLN A 43 -13.40 -4.80 4.13
CA GLN A 43 -14.55 -4.00 4.53
C GLN A 43 -15.22 -3.43 3.27
N PRO A 44 -16.51 -3.73 3.02
CA PRO A 44 -17.22 -3.10 1.91
C PRO A 44 -17.17 -1.59 2.09
N PHE A 45 -16.96 -0.87 1.00
CA PHE A 45 -17.03 0.60 0.99
C PHE A 45 -18.37 1.03 1.59
N ASP A 46 -18.33 1.88 2.60
CA ASP A 46 -19.55 2.36 3.27
C ASP A 46 -20.27 3.37 2.37
N GLU A 47 -21.30 2.90 1.66
CA GLU A 47 -22.13 3.71 0.77
C GLU A 47 -22.96 4.79 1.51
N THR A 48 -22.99 4.76 2.85
CA THR A 48 -23.66 5.80 3.66
C THR A 48 -22.79 7.03 3.87
N VAL A 49 -21.48 6.93 3.60
CA VAL A 49 -20.54 8.04 3.74
C VAL A 49 -20.69 8.98 2.53
N PRO A 50 -20.78 10.30 2.74
CA PRO A 50 -20.82 11.24 1.64
C PRO A 50 -19.56 11.11 0.78
N SER A 51 -19.74 11.23 -0.54
CA SER A 51 -18.61 11.17 -1.48
C SER A 51 -17.59 12.27 -1.17
N PHE A 52 -16.32 12.02 -1.52
CA PHE A 52 -15.26 13.03 -1.38
C PHE A 52 -15.65 14.38 -2.01
N LEU A 53 -16.25 14.38 -3.20
CA LEU A 53 -16.69 15.60 -3.87
C LEU A 53 -17.80 16.34 -3.10
N GLN A 54 -18.71 15.60 -2.48
CA GLN A 54 -19.76 16.17 -1.65
C GLN A 54 -19.16 16.84 -0.42
N ILE A 55 -18.24 16.17 0.28
CA ILE A 55 -17.53 16.71 1.43
C ILE A 55 -16.76 17.98 1.05
N VAL A 56 -16.05 17.97 -0.08
CA VAL A 56 -15.29 19.14 -0.55
C VAL A 56 -16.23 20.30 -0.85
N THR A 57 -17.33 20.06 -1.58
CA THR A 57 -18.28 21.13 -1.94
C THR A 57 -18.92 21.76 -0.71
N GLU A 58 -19.35 20.95 0.26
CA GLU A 58 -19.98 21.44 1.50
C GLU A 58 -19.03 22.27 2.39
N ASN A 59 -17.71 22.11 2.23
CA ASN A 59 -16.73 22.79 3.07
C ASN A 59 -15.93 23.86 2.34
N ALA A 60 -15.82 23.79 1.01
CA ALA A 60 -15.12 24.78 0.20
C ALA A 60 -15.75 26.18 0.37
N ASP A 61 -17.08 26.26 0.36
CA ASP A 61 -17.82 27.52 0.53
C ASP A 61 -17.66 28.15 1.93
N LYS A 62 -17.17 27.38 2.91
CA LYS A 62 -16.92 27.86 4.28
C LYS A 62 -15.51 28.44 4.44
N ILE A 63 -14.63 28.26 3.46
CA ILE A 63 -13.25 28.73 3.50
C ILE A 63 -13.18 30.09 2.79
N PRO A 64 -12.78 31.18 3.47
CA PRO A 64 -12.62 32.48 2.85
C PRO A 64 -11.64 32.45 1.67
N ASP A 65 -11.97 33.15 0.58
CA ASP A 65 -11.13 33.27 -0.63
C ASP A 65 -9.67 33.64 -0.32
N LYS A 66 -9.47 34.53 0.65
CA LYS A 66 -8.14 34.96 1.10
C LYS A 66 -7.26 33.81 1.63
N LEU A 67 -7.83 32.73 2.15
CA LEU A 67 -7.06 31.57 2.59
C LEU A 67 -6.64 30.70 1.41
N TRP A 68 -7.42 30.64 0.35
CA TRP A 68 -7.03 29.92 -0.88
C TRP A 68 -5.80 30.56 -1.54
N GLU A 69 -5.65 31.88 -1.41
CA GLU A 69 -4.45 32.61 -1.86
C GLU A 69 -3.17 32.22 -1.08
N THR A 70 -3.30 31.59 0.09
CA THR A 70 -2.17 31.13 0.90
C THR A 70 -1.74 29.70 0.57
N VAL A 71 -2.50 29.00 -0.27
CA VAL A 71 -2.13 27.64 -0.72
C VAL A 71 -0.95 27.76 -1.68
N PRO A 72 0.19 27.12 -1.39
CA PRO A 72 1.35 27.16 -2.26
C PRO A 72 1.04 26.47 -3.60
N GLU A 73 1.67 26.95 -4.67
CA GLU A 73 1.58 26.37 -6.01
C GLU A 73 2.08 24.91 -6.01
N ASP A 74 3.10 24.62 -5.19
CA ASP A 74 3.56 23.27 -4.90
C ASP A 74 3.39 22.95 -3.40
N ALA A 75 2.29 22.27 -3.08
CA ALA A 75 2.02 21.81 -1.72
C ALA A 75 2.96 20.69 -1.25
N SER A 76 3.70 20.05 -2.17
CA SER A 76 4.64 18.98 -1.81
C SER A 76 5.88 19.51 -1.09
N GLU A 77 6.26 20.77 -1.34
CA GLU A 77 7.38 21.42 -0.63
C GLU A 77 7.11 21.60 0.87
N ASN A 78 5.84 21.69 1.25
CA ASN A 78 5.39 21.81 2.64
C ASN A 78 4.72 20.54 3.18
N LEU A 79 4.94 19.39 2.52
CA LEU A 79 4.31 18.12 2.91
C LEU A 79 4.59 17.76 4.38
N ASP A 80 5.83 17.94 4.83
CA ASP A 80 6.22 17.65 6.21
C ASP A 80 5.52 18.57 7.22
N TYR A 81 5.27 19.83 6.85
CA TYR A 81 4.49 20.75 7.67
C TYR A 81 3.03 20.30 7.75
N TYR A 82 2.42 19.90 6.63
CA TYR A 82 1.02 19.47 6.63
C TYR A 82 0.79 18.13 7.33
N LEU A 83 1.73 17.19 7.23
CA LEU A 83 1.61 15.86 7.84
C LEU A 83 1.99 15.85 9.31
N TYR A 84 3.00 16.64 9.71
CA TYR A 84 3.62 16.53 11.03
C TYR A 84 3.65 17.83 11.83
N ASN A 85 3.10 18.92 11.28
CA ASN A 85 3.10 20.25 11.89
C ASN A 85 4.53 20.74 12.26
N ILE A 86 5.53 20.30 11.49
CA ILE A 86 6.92 20.71 11.66
C ILE A 86 7.10 22.04 10.92
N PRO A 87 7.39 23.15 11.62
CA PRO A 87 7.50 24.46 10.99
C PRO A 87 8.63 24.46 9.94
N TYR A 88 8.30 24.91 8.73
CA TYR A 88 9.27 25.10 7.66
C TYR A 88 10.23 26.22 8.07
N ASN A 89 11.51 25.89 8.27
CA ASN A 89 12.52 26.86 8.69
C ASN A 89 13.14 27.49 7.45
N ILE A 90 12.69 28.69 7.10
CA ILE A 90 13.23 29.49 6.00
C ILE A 90 14.46 30.24 6.52
N ASN A 91 15.65 29.90 6.04
CA ASN A 91 16.85 30.75 6.09
C ASN A 91 16.95 31.56 4.79
#